data_AF-A0A0A2A944-F1
#
_entry.id   AF-A0A0A2A944-F1
#
_cell.length_a   1.000
_cell.length_b   1.000
_cell.length_c   1.000
_cell.angle_alpha   90.00
_cell.angle_beta   90.00
_cell.angle_gamma   90.00
#
_symmetry.space_group_name_H-M   'P 1'
#
loop_
_entity.id
_entity.type
_entity.pdbx_description
1 polymer ?
#
loop_
_entity_poly.entity_id
_entity_poly.type
_entity_poly.pdbx_seq_one_letter_code
_entity_poly.pdbx_strand_id
1 'polypeptide(L)' 'MKLALSLFALFALFTFDDKSYSLTNYQITKICKKEKRPSTCKNNLLEKKYNLQKGNQIEIPVIPYKR' A
#
# COMPACT_ATOMS: atom_id res chain seq x y z
N MET A 1 -9.00 26.43 -29.09
CA MET A 1 -8.96 25.01 -28.67
C MET A 1 -7.60 24.57 -28.08
N LYS A 2 -6.84 25.46 -27.41
CA LYS A 2 -5.58 25.09 -26.72
C LYS A 2 -5.77 24.83 -25.21
N LEU A 3 -6.73 25.51 -24.59
CA LEU A 3 -7.03 25.41 -23.15
C LEU A 3 -7.60 24.04 -22.73
N ALA A 4 -8.39 23.38 -23.58
CA ALA A 4 -8.95 22.07 -23.28
C ALA A 4 -7.87 20.98 -23.15
N LEU A 5 -6.82 21.01 -23.98
CA LEU A 5 -5.69 20.09 -23.89
C LEU A 5 -4.89 20.31 -22.58
N SER A 6 -4.73 21.56 -22.16
CA SER A 6 -4.03 21.91 -20.92
C SER A 6 -4.77 21.41 -19.67
N LEU A 7 -6.09 21.50 -19.66
CA LEU A 7 -6.91 21.01 -18.55
C LEU A 7 -6.90 19.47 -18.46
N PHE A 8 -6.88 18.78 -19.59
CA PHE A 8 -6.81 17.32 -19.63
C PHE A 8 -5.48 16.79 -19.10
N ALA A 9 -4.37 17.48 -19.40
CA ALA A 9 -3.05 17.13 -18.88
C ALA A 9 -2.93 17.30 -17.34
N LEU A 10 -3.62 18.29 -16.77
CA LEU A 10 -3.69 18.49 -15.31
C LEU A 10 -4.50 17.38 -14.61
N PHE A 11 -5.51 16.81 -15.28
CA PHE A 11 -6.33 15.74 -14.73
C PHE A 11 -5.55 14.42 -14.57
N ALA A 12 -4.58 14.15 -15.46
CA ALA A 12 -3.71 12.99 -15.38
C ALA A 12 -2.80 12.97 -14.13
N LEU A 13 -2.53 14.15 -13.53
CA LEU A 13 -1.79 14.24 -12.28
C LEU A 13 -2.66 13.91 -11.05
N PHE A 14 -4.00 14.03 -11.16
CA PHE A 14 -4.95 13.77 -10.07
C PHE A 14 -5.41 12.31 -9.98
N THR A 15 -5.12 11.48 -10.99
CA THR A 15 -5.53 10.06 -10.98
C THR A 15 -4.55 9.14 -10.25
N PHE A 16 -3.46 9.67 -9.69
CA PHE A 16 -2.71 8.96 -8.67
C PHE A 16 -3.53 9.00 -7.38
N ASP A 17 -4.59 8.17 -7.35
CA ASP A 17 -5.22 7.73 -6.12
C ASP A 17 -4.13 6.99 -5.35
N ASP A 18 -3.36 7.76 -4.57
CA ASP A 18 -2.42 7.28 -3.58
C ASP A 18 -3.24 6.53 -2.53
N LYS A 19 -3.69 5.32 -2.90
CA LYS A 19 -3.90 4.27 -1.93
C LYS A 19 -2.51 4.05 -1.35
N SER A 20 -2.22 4.81 -0.31
CA SER A 20 -1.10 4.69 0.58
C SER A 20 -1.24 3.34 1.26
N TYR A 21 -0.96 2.28 0.50
CA TYR A 21 -0.94 0.93 1.02
C TYR A 21 0.26 0.91 1.96
N SER A 22 -0.03 0.86 3.27
CA SER A 22 1.03 0.80 4.28
C SER A 22 2.01 -0.36 4.05
N LEU A 23 1.61 -1.39 3.28
CA LEU A 23 2.47 -2.48 2.83
C LEU A 23 2.19 -2.90 1.37
N THR A 24 3.27 -2.98 0.58
CA THR A 24 3.31 -3.63 -0.74
C THR A 24 3.46 -5.16 -0.60
N ASN A 25 3.06 -5.92 -1.63
CA ASN A 25 3.22 -7.38 -1.64
C ASN A 25 4.67 -7.83 -1.46
N TYR A 26 5.62 -7.02 -1.96
CA TYR A 26 7.06 -7.24 -1.75
C TYR A 26 7.44 -7.08 -0.28
N GLN A 27 6.99 -6.02 0.39
CA GLN A 27 7.25 -5.80 1.81
C GLN A 27 6.62 -6.90 2.68
N ILE A 28 5.38 -7.31 2.40
CA ILE A 28 4.72 -8.45 3.09
C ILE A 28 5.57 -9.72 2.97
N THR A 29 6.02 -10.03 1.75
CA THR A 29 6.85 -11.21 1.50
C THR A 29 8.18 -11.12 2.24
N LYS A 30 8.80 -9.94 2.26
CA LYS A 30 10.08 -9.70 2.95
C LYS A 30 9.96 -9.82 4.47
N ILE A 31 8.87 -9.31 5.06
CA ILE A 31 8.59 -9.42 6.51
C ILE A 31 8.35 -10.90 6.87
N CYS A 32 7.44 -11.57 6.16
CA CYS A 32 7.04 -12.93 6.49
C CYS A 32 8.07 -14.01 6.15
N LYS A 33 9.09 -13.71 5.33
CA LYS A 33 10.18 -14.65 5.05
C LYS A 33 10.99 -15.03 6.29
N LYS A 34 11.02 -14.15 7.30
CA LYS A 34 11.75 -14.37 8.56
C LYS A 34 10.92 -15.09 9.63
N GLU A 35 9.64 -15.30 9.41
CA GLU A 35 8.72 -15.89 10.37
C GLU A 35 8.75 -17.42 10.34
N LYS A 36 8.47 -18.06 11.49
CA LYS A 36 8.36 -19.53 11.59
C LYS A 36 7.25 -20.10 10.71
N ARG A 37 6.19 -19.31 10.46
CA ARG A 37 5.04 -19.68 9.61
C ARG A 37 4.77 -18.59 8.57
N PRO A 38 5.48 -18.58 7.43
CA PRO A 38 5.37 -17.53 6.42
C PRO A 38 3.97 -17.40 5.82
N SER A 39 3.23 -18.50 5.64
CA SER A 39 1.87 -18.51 5.12
C SER A 39 0.89 -17.82 6.07
N THR A 40 0.92 -18.18 7.35
CA THR A 40 0.10 -17.55 8.39
C THR A 40 0.42 -16.06 8.52
N CYS A 41 1.71 -15.69 8.51
CA CYS A 41 2.11 -14.28 8.51
C CYS A 41 1.54 -13.51 7.31
N LYS A 42 1.63 -14.09 6.10
CA LYS A 42 1.09 -13.46 4.89
C LYS A 42 -0.41 -13.23 5.00
N ASN A 43 -1.16 -14.24 5.45
CA ASN A 43 -2.61 -14.13 5.62
C ASN A 43 -2.98 -13.04 6.64
N ASN A 44 -2.30 -12.99 7.79
CA ASN A 44 -2.54 -11.96 8.80
C ASN A 44 -2.25 -10.55 8.27
N LEU A 45 -1.17 -10.37 7.49
CA LEU A 45 -0.86 -9.05 6.90
C LEU A 45 -1.84 -8.66 5.79
N LEU A 46 -2.32 -9.62 5.00
CA LEU A 46 -3.34 -9.38 3.98
C LEU A 46 -4.69 -9.00 4.62
N GLU A 47 -5.07 -9.67 5.70
CA GLU A 47 -6.28 -9.33 6.47
C GLU A 47 -6.17 -7.94 7.08
N LYS A 48 -5.03 -7.61 7.71
CA LYS A 48 -4.73 -6.26 8.20
C LYS A 48 -4.85 -5.22 7.08
N LYS A 49 -4.25 -5.46 5.91
CA LYS A 49 -4.35 -4.56 4.76
C LYS A 49 -5.80 -4.34 4.33
N TYR A 50 -6.61 -5.40 4.29
CA TYR A 50 -8.03 -5.31 3.97
C TYR A 50 -8.81 -4.49 5.01
N ASN A 51 -8.54 -4.70 6.29
CA ASN A 51 -9.14 -3.93 7.38
C ASN A 51 -8.76 -2.44 7.30
N LEU A 52 -7.50 -2.13 6.95
CA LEU A 52 -7.07 -0.75 6.72
C LEU A 52 -7.82 -0.10 5.55
N GLN A 53 -8.02 -0.83 4.44
CA GLN A 53 -8.80 -0.34 3.29
C GLN A 53 -10.25 -0.03 3.65
N LYS A 54 -10.80 -0.70 4.67
CA LYS A 54 -12.14 -0.43 5.21
C LYS A 54 -12.18 0.77 6.17
N GLY A 55 -11.03 1.36 6.50
CA GLY A 55 -10.94 2.47 7.46
C GLY A 55 -10.76 2.03 8.92
N ASN A 56 -10.50 0.74 9.18
CA ASN A 56 -10.27 0.27 10.54
C ASN A 56 -8.88 0.71 11.03
N GLN A 57 -8.80 1.14 12.29
CA GLN A 57 -7.52 1.40 12.94
C GLN A 57 -6.81 0.06 13.22
N ILE A 58 -5.61 -0.11 12.68
CA ILE A 58 -4.81 -1.33 12.84
C ILE A 58 -3.33 -1.02 13.00
N GLU A 59 -2.60 -1.88 13.72
CA GLU A 59 -1.14 -1.82 13.80
C GLU A 59 -0.50 -2.54 12.62
N ILE A 60 0.37 -1.84 11.89
CA ILE A 60 1.06 -2.36 10.71
C ILE A 60 2.56 -2.35 10.95
N PRO A 61 3.26 -3.49 10.77
CA PRO A 61 4.71 -3.51 10.87
C PRO A 61 5.34 -2.72 9.72
N VAL A 62 6.18 -1.75 10.07
CA VAL A 62 6.91 -0.92 9.09
C VAL A 62 8.34 -1.41 9.00
N ILE A 63 8.86 -1.55 7.77
CA ILE A 63 10.29 -1.79 7.56
C ILE A 63 10.97 -0.41 7.64
N PRO A 64 11.81 -0.15 8.66
CA PRO A 64 12.49 1.14 8.76
C PRO A 64 13.39 1.35 7.53
N TYR A 65 13.38 2.59 7.01
CA TYR A 65 14.38 3.01 6.04
C TYR A 65 15.76 2.97 6.73
N LYS A 66 16.78 2.45 6.05
CA LYS A 66 18.14 2.40 6.61
C LYS A 66 18.54 3.83 7.04
N ARG A 67 19.00 3.98 8.29
CA ARG A 67 19.66 5.19 8.75
C ARG A 67 21.07 5.26 8.19
#